data_AF-A0A2M6YBT7-F1
#
_entry.id   AF-A0A2M6YBT7-F1
#
_cell.length_a   1.000
_cell.length_b   1.000
_cell.length_c   1.000
_cell.angle_alpha   90.00
_cell.angle_beta   90.00
_cell.angle_gamma   90.00
#
_symmetry.space_group_name_H-M   'P 1'
#
loop_
_entity.id
_entity.type
_entity.pdbx_description
1 polymer ?
#
loop_
_entity_poly.entity_id
_entity_poly.type
_entity_poly.pdbx_seq_one_letter_code
_entity_poly.pdbx_strand_id
1 'polypeptide(L)'
;MKTFGKNWQHVEKEGELYNYWESSGYFKPEQNSDGKPFVIAVPPPNVTGKLHIGHAMFATLEDLMIRYHRLFGDAALWIPGTDHAGIATQSVVDKKLRKDGVNKNQLGREKFVAEVWRWKEEYGGKITQQLRALGSSCDWSRERFTLDEGLSEAVSQAFVHLYEKDLIYRGEYIVNWCPKCGTAISDDEVEHESQKAKLYYFKYDKNFPITIATTRPETKFGDTAVAVNPADSRYKNFVNQEFEIDLDGVKRKIKIIADRAVDKEFGTGAVGVTPAHSMIDWKMAEDHNLEKIKVIDEHGRMTDTTGKYQGLKVLEAREKLVEFLRLNDLLEKEQEIENNLAICYRCGGAIEPLPSLQWFVKMKPLVKKAREAVESGEIKIIPKRFEKVYFHWLDNIRDWCIS
;
A
#
# COMPACT_ATOMS: atom_id res chain seq x y z
N MET A 1 47.23 41.01 -1.79
CA MET A 1 46.87 39.86 -2.65
C MET A 1 46.57 38.67 -1.75
N LYS A 2 45.38 38.08 -1.82
CA LYS A 2 45.16 36.74 -1.23
C LYS A 2 45.94 35.75 -2.09
N THR A 3 46.91 35.07 -1.51
CA THR A 3 47.67 33.99 -2.17
C THR A 3 46.82 32.73 -2.16
N PHE A 4 46.40 32.28 -3.33
CA PHE A 4 45.75 30.98 -3.48
C PHE A 4 46.81 29.88 -3.43
N GLY A 5 46.56 28.82 -2.65
CA GLY A 5 47.45 27.65 -2.61
C GLY A 5 47.50 26.92 -3.95
N LYS A 6 48.57 26.14 -4.20
CA LYS A 6 48.68 25.32 -5.41
C LYS A 6 47.62 24.21 -5.50
N ASN A 7 47.14 23.74 -4.35
CA ASN A 7 46.17 22.65 -4.25
C ASN A 7 44.88 23.14 -3.59
N TRP A 8 43.73 22.76 -4.15
CA TRP A 8 42.42 23.01 -3.56
C TRP A 8 42.12 21.99 -2.44
N GLN A 9 41.92 22.48 -1.22
CA GLN A 9 41.52 21.67 -0.06
C GLN A 9 39.99 21.63 0.06
N HIS A 10 39.33 20.93 -0.85
CA HIS A 10 37.86 20.86 -0.94
C HIS A 10 37.16 20.56 0.38
N VAL A 11 37.56 19.51 1.11
CA VAL A 11 36.91 19.07 2.38
C VAL A 11 36.79 20.20 3.41
N GLU A 12 37.85 20.99 3.60
CA GLU A 12 37.86 22.08 4.59
C GLU A 12 37.16 23.32 4.03
N LYS A 13 37.44 23.66 2.77
CA LYS A 13 37.02 24.93 2.18
C LYS A 13 35.56 24.96 1.77
N GLU A 14 34.97 23.85 1.36
CA GLU A 14 33.56 23.79 0.96
C GLU A 14 32.64 24.03 2.16
N GLY A 15 32.97 23.47 3.33
CA GLY A 15 32.21 23.71 4.56
C GLY A 15 32.26 25.18 5.01
N GLU A 16 33.46 25.79 5.00
CA GLU A 16 33.63 27.22 5.30
C GLU A 16 32.80 28.11 4.36
N LEU A 17 32.87 27.85 3.05
CA LEU A 17 32.12 28.59 2.03
C LEU A 17 30.62 28.44 2.18
N TYR A 18 30.15 27.22 2.44
CA TYR A 18 28.72 26.95 2.60
C TYR A 18 28.15 27.67 3.82
N ASN A 19 28.84 27.59 4.96
CA ASN A 19 28.44 28.29 6.18
C ASN A 19 28.36 29.80 5.96
N TYR A 20 29.30 30.37 5.20
CA TYR A 20 29.25 31.78 4.82
C TYR A 20 28.01 32.11 3.96
N TRP A 21 27.68 31.29 2.96
CA TRP A 21 26.49 31.51 2.12
C TRP A 21 25.18 31.38 2.89
N GLU A 22 25.06 30.36 3.73
CA GLU A 22 23.87 30.12 4.54
C GLU A 22 23.64 31.26 5.55
N SER A 23 24.69 31.63 6.31
CA SER A 23 24.60 32.71 7.31
C SER A 23 24.36 34.10 6.71
N SER A 24 24.78 34.32 5.45
CA SER A 24 24.52 35.57 4.73
C SER A 24 23.08 35.68 4.21
N GLY A 25 22.29 34.60 4.27
CA GLY A 25 20.92 34.60 3.75
C GLY A 25 20.82 34.64 2.22
N TYR A 26 21.89 34.27 1.49
CA TYR A 26 21.91 34.31 0.02
C TYR A 26 20.96 33.32 -0.66
N PHE A 27 20.46 32.34 0.08
CA PHE A 27 19.53 31.34 -0.44
C PHE A 27 18.07 31.81 -0.45
N LYS A 28 17.79 32.92 0.22
CA LYS A 28 16.46 33.48 0.37
C LYS A 28 15.99 34.19 -0.91
N PRO A 29 14.74 34.02 -1.36
CA PRO A 29 14.23 34.69 -2.56
C PRO A 29 14.23 36.22 -2.42
N GLU A 30 14.22 36.75 -1.20
CA GLU A 30 14.22 38.18 -0.88
C GLU A 30 15.47 38.92 -1.39
N GLN A 31 16.54 38.20 -1.78
CA GLN A 31 17.69 38.80 -2.46
C GLN A 31 17.32 39.44 -3.81
N ASN A 32 16.25 38.95 -4.45
CA ASN A 32 15.71 39.43 -5.70
C ASN A 32 14.19 39.68 -5.54
N SER A 33 13.78 40.50 -4.56
CA SER A 33 12.35 40.67 -4.21
C SER A 33 11.43 41.11 -5.36
N ASP A 34 11.99 41.83 -6.34
CA ASP A 34 11.25 42.30 -7.53
C ASP A 34 11.31 41.30 -8.71
N GLY A 35 12.04 40.20 -8.54
CA GLY A 35 12.23 39.14 -9.53
C GLY A 35 10.97 38.28 -9.71
N LYS A 36 10.89 37.58 -10.86
CA LYS A 36 9.79 36.62 -11.08
C LYS A 36 9.95 35.43 -10.12
N PRO A 37 8.87 34.94 -9.48
CA PRO A 37 8.97 33.77 -8.62
C PRO A 37 9.37 32.52 -9.42
N PHE A 38 10.39 31.82 -8.94
CA PHE A 38 10.75 30.48 -9.41
C PHE A 38 10.84 29.55 -8.21
N VAL A 39 9.91 28.61 -8.07
CA VAL A 39 9.77 27.82 -6.84
C VAL A 39 9.95 26.35 -7.14
N ILE A 40 10.78 25.68 -6.33
CA ILE A 40 10.87 24.23 -6.26
C ILE A 40 10.61 23.81 -4.81
N ALA A 41 9.71 22.85 -4.62
CA ALA A 41 9.61 22.13 -3.35
C ALA A 41 10.47 20.86 -3.46
N VAL A 42 11.43 20.70 -2.53
CA VAL A 42 12.23 19.48 -2.46
C VAL A 42 11.28 18.29 -2.26
N PRO A 43 11.37 17.22 -3.08
CA PRO A 43 10.71 15.94 -2.77
C PRO A 43 11.23 15.47 -1.41
N PRO A 44 10.42 15.52 -0.34
CA PRO A 44 10.94 15.42 1.02
C PRO A 44 11.49 14.01 1.27
N PRO A 45 12.79 13.84 1.55
CA PRO A 45 13.34 12.52 1.85
C PRO A 45 12.73 11.94 3.13
N ASN A 46 12.49 10.63 3.09
CA ASN A 46 11.96 9.88 4.22
C ASN A 46 12.97 9.85 5.38
N VAL A 47 12.50 10.04 6.61
CA VAL A 47 13.33 9.93 7.84
C VAL A 47 13.65 8.47 8.21
N THR A 48 13.96 7.62 7.23
CA THR A 48 14.23 6.18 7.42
C THR A 48 15.72 5.85 7.49
N GLY A 49 16.61 6.82 7.33
CA GLY A 49 18.05 6.58 7.38
C GLY A 49 18.90 7.71 6.79
N LYS A 50 19.91 7.33 5.99
CA LYS A 50 20.85 8.25 5.34
C LYS A 50 20.50 8.41 3.86
N LEU A 51 20.85 9.57 3.29
CA LEU A 51 20.75 9.79 1.86
C LEU A 51 21.73 8.89 1.09
N HIS A 52 21.29 8.45 -0.09
CA HIS A 52 22.08 7.69 -1.07
C HIS A 52 22.28 8.49 -2.37
N ILE A 53 23.06 7.97 -3.32
CA ILE A 53 23.44 8.67 -4.57
C ILE A 53 22.24 9.20 -5.38
N GLY A 54 21.11 8.49 -5.39
CA GLY A 54 19.88 8.97 -6.02
C GLY A 54 19.41 10.32 -5.48
N HIS A 55 19.46 10.54 -4.16
CA HIS A 55 19.09 11.83 -3.56
C HIS A 55 20.07 12.93 -3.96
N ALA A 56 21.37 12.62 -4.03
CA ALA A 56 22.38 13.57 -4.49
C ALA A 56 22.13 14.01 -5.93
N MET A 57 21.79 13.06 -6.82
CA MET A 57 21.43 13.35 -8.21
C MET A 57 20.25 14.31 -8.33
N PHE A 58 19.15 14.06 -7.60
CA PHE A 58 17.98 14.94 -7.62
C PHE A 58 18.30 16.33 -7.05
N ALA A 59 18.95 16.38 -5.89
CA ALA A 59 19.35 17.64 -5.26
C ALA A 59 20.26 18.47 -6.17
N THR A 60 21.23 17.87 -6.86
CA THR A 60 22.10 18.58 -7.81
C THR A 60 21.32 19.20 -8.97
N LEU A 61 20.33 18.48 -9.53
CA LEU A 61 19.53 18.99 -10.65
C LEU A 61 18.62 20.15 -10.21
N GLU A 62 17.97 20.02 -9.06
CA GLU A 62 17.14 21.08 -8.49
C GLU A 62 17.96 22.31 -8.14
N ASP A 63 19.10 22.14 -7.47
CA ASP A 63 20.00 23.22 -7.10
C ASP A 63 20.55 23.97 -8.32
N LEU A 64 20.87 23.24 -9.41
CA LEU A 64 21.30 23.85 -10.66
C LEU A 64 20.23 24.80 -11.23
N MET A 65 18.96 24.37 -11.24
CA MET A 65 17.85 25.20 -11.71
C MET A 65 17.65 26.42 -10.80
N ILE A 66 17.67 26.22 -9.48
CA ILE A 66 17.52 27.30 -8.49
C ILE A 66 18.63 28.34 -8.64
N ARG A 67 19.88 27.91 -8.73
CA ARG A 67 21.02 28.80 -8.91
C ARG A 67 20.96 29.54 -10.24
N TYR A 68 20.60 28.86 -11.33
CA TYR A 68 20.43 29.47 -12.64
C TYR A 68 19.39 30.59 -12.61
N HIS A 69 18.20 30.33 -12.06
CA HIS A 69 17.13 31.32 -11.95
C HIS A 69 17.51 32.46 -11.00
N ARG A 70 18.11 32.17 -9.84
CA ARG A 70 18.60 33.19 -8.91
C ARG A 70 19.62 34.12 -9.57
N LEU A 71 20.54 33.57 -10.36
CA LEU A 71 21.53 34.35 -11.12
C LEU A 71 20.90 35.20 -12.23
N PHE A 72 19.76 34.77 -12.78
CA PHE A 72 19.01 35.53 -13.78
C PHE A 72 18.14 36.66 -13.18
N GLY A 73 18.18 36.86 -11.86
CA GLY A 73 17.42 37.88 -11.16
C GLY A 73 16.02 37.44 -10.74
N ASP A 74 15.68 36.15 -10.88
CA ASP A 74 14.41 35.63 -10.38
C ASP A 74 14.41 35.50 -8.85
N ALA A 75 13.24 35.62 -8.24
CA ALA A 75 12.98 35.34 -6.83
C ALA A 75 12.92 33.82 -6.62
N ALA A 76 14.08 33.17 -6.71
CA ALA A 76 14.19 31.71 -6.66
C ALA A 76 14.08 31.18 -5.23
N LEU A 77 13.09 30.33 -4.97
CA LEU A 77 12.84 29.68 -3.69
C LEU A 77 12.92 28.16 -3.84
N TRP A 78 13.83 27.55 -3.09
CA TRP A 78 13.90 26.10 -2.93
C TRP A 78 13.53 25.72 -1.51
N ILE A 79 12.35 25.12 -1.34
CA ILE A 79 11.75 24.84 -0.03
C ILE A 79 12.23 23.46 0.45
N PRO A 80 13.02 23.38 1.54
CA PRO A 80 13.46 22.11 2.07
C PRO A 80 12.38 21.49 2.97
N GLY A 81 12.37 20.16 3.03
CA GLY A 81 11.58 19.44 4.01
C GLY A 81 11.93 17.97 4.09
N THR A 82 11.37 17.28 5.09
CA THR A 82 11.53 15.84 5.30
C THR A 82 10.18 15.17 5.52
N ASP A 83 10.06 13.91 5.10
CA ASP A 83 8.83 13.13 5.24
C ASP A 83 8.97 12.15 6.41
N HIS A 84 7.99 12.16 7.31
CA HIS A 84 7.82 11.19 8.38
C HIS A 84 7.67 9.75 7.86
N ALA A 85 7.23 9.55 6.62
CA ALA A 85 7.13 8.26 5.94
C ALA A 85 6.29 7.18 6.66
N GLY A 86 5.41 7.59 7.58
CA GLY A 86 4.47 6.73 8.33
C GLY A 86 5.01 5.33 8.66
N ILE A 87 4.49 4.33 7.94
CA ILE A 87 4.80 2.90 8.10
C ILE A 87 6.30 2.60 8.00
N ALA A 88 7.03 3.26 7.10
CA ALA A 88 8.44 2.98 6.85
C ALA A 88 9.29 3.38 8.07
N THR A 89 9.03 4.55 8.64
CA THR A 89 9.71 5.00 9.87
C THR A 89 9.31 4.15 11.05
N GLN A 90 8.03 3.81 11.19
CA GLN A 90 7.56 2.90 12.24
C GLN A 90 8.29 1.55 12.19
N SER A 91 8.45 0.97 11.00
CA SER A 91 9.14 -0.31 10.81
C SER A 91 10.62 -0.23 11.16
N VAL A 92 11.31 0.86 10.80
CA VAL A 92 12.72 1.05 11.14
C VAL A 92 12.92 1.25 12.64
N VAL A 93 12.07 2.05 13.30
CA VAL A 93 12.11 2.27 14.75
C VAL A 93 11.77 0.99 15.52
N ASP A 94 10.75 0.23 15.10
CA ASP A 94 10.42 -1.08 15.67
C ASP A 94 11.60 -2.05 15.54
N LYS A 95 12.26 -2.09 14.37
CA LYS A 95 13.45 -2.93 14.17
C LYS A 95 14.62 -2.52 15.06
N LYS A 96 14.84 -1.23 15.30
CA LYS A 96 15.85 -0.75 16.27
C LYS A 96 15.48 -1.18 17.69
N LEU A 97 14.26 -0.89 18.15
CA LEU A 97 13.78 -1.26 19.48
C LEU A 97 13.92 -2.76 19.73
N ARG A 98 13.57 -3.61 18.75
CA ARG A 98 13.73 -5.06 18.86
C ARG A 98 15.20 -5.49 19.02
N LYS A 99 16.14 -4.82 18.33
CA LYS A 99 17.59 -5.07 18.51
C LYS A 99 18.06 -4.69 19.91
N ASP A 100 17.47 -3.64 20.47
CA ASP A 100 17.73 -3.19 21.84
C ASP A 100 16.96 -4.02 22.90
N GLY A 101 16.28 -5.10 22.48
CA GLY A 101 15.52 -6.00 23.36
C GLY A 101 14.16 -5.45 23.81
N VAL A 102 13.71 -4.33 23.25
CA VAL A 102 12.48 -3.65 23.61
C VAL A 102 11.36 -3.99 22.63
N ASN A 103 10.23 -4.47 23.14
CA ASN A 103 9.04 -4.71 22.34
C ASN A 103 8.14 -3.47 22.32
N LYS A 104 7.84 -2.92 21.14
CA LYS A 104 6.97 -1.73 20.99
C LYS A 104 5.61 -1.90 21.66
N ASN A 105 5.06 -3.12 21.68
CA ASN A 105 3.74 -3.40 22.26
C ASN A 105 3.75 -3.29 23.78
N GLN A 106 4.90 -3.53 24.42
CA GLN A 106 5.08 -3.35 25.87
C GLN A 106 5.38 -1.89 26.23
N LEU A 107 5.93 -1.13 25.29
CA LEU A 107 6.29 0.27 25.45
C LEU A 107 5.05 1.18 25.54
N GLY A 108 3.99 0.85 24.80
CA GLY A 108 2.77 1.65 24.69
C GLY A 108 2.91 2.81 23.70
N ARG A 109 1.76 3.35 23.26
CA ARG A 109 1.67 4.33 22.16
C ARG A 109 2.49 5.60 22.43
N GLU A 110 2.32 6.23 23.59
CA GLU A 110 2.94 7.52 23.89
C GLU A 110 4.47 7.43 23.88
N LYS A 111 5.02 6.42 24.55
CA LYS A 111 6.47 6.19 24.56
C LYS A 111 7.00 5.81 23.19
N PHE A 112 6.22 5.08 22.38
CA PHE A 112 6.63 4.70 21.03
C PHE A 112 6.71 5.93 20.13
N VAL A 113 5.70 6.79 20.18
CA VAL A 113 5.70 8.07 19.46
C VAL A 113 6.88 8.94 19.88
N ALA A 114 7.20 8.99 21.18
CA ALA A 114 8.37 9.70 21.67
C ALA A 114 9.68 9.15 21.05
N GLU A 115 9.83 7.82 20.95
CA GLU A 115 11.01 7.23 20.30
C GLU A 115 11.07 7.53 18.80
N VAL A 116 9.93 7.58 18.10
CA VAL A 116 9.87 8.00 16.69
C VAL A 116 10.32 9.45 16.53
N TRP A 117 9.94 10.35 17.43
CA TRP A 117 10.43 11.73 17.43
C TRP A 117 11.94 11.82 17.69
N ARG A 118 12.46 11.03 18.64
CA ARG A 118 13.92 10.95 18.89
C ARG A 118 14.68 10.43 17.68
N TRP A 119 14.13 9.42 16.99
CA TRP A 119 14.67 8.94 15.73
C TRP A 119 14.68 10.04 14.66
N LYS A 120 13.58 10.81 14.53
CA LYS A 120 13.51 11.95 13.61
C LYS A 120 14.58 13.00 13.92
N GLU A 121 14.81 13.34 15.18
CA GLU A 121 15.86 14.29 15.55
C GLU A 121 17.25 13.79 15.15
N GLU A 122 17.54 12.51 15.42
CA GLU A 122 18.84 11.91 15.11
C GLU A 122 19.11 11.79 13.60
N TYR A 123 18.11 11.39 12.81
CA TYR A 123 18.26 11.09 11.38
C TYR A 123 17.85 12.24 10.47
N GLY A 124 16.83 13.02 10.82
CA GLY A 124 16.45 14.24 10.12
C GLY A 124 17.59 15.25 10.10
N GLY A 125 18.30 15.42 11.23
CA GLY A 125 19.51 16.25 11.29
C GLY A 125 20.63 15.76 10.37
N LYS A 126 20.80 14.44 10.21
CA LYS A 126 21.81 13.87 9.29
C LYS A 126 21.44 14.13 7.83
N ILE A 127 20.17 13.99 7.46
CA ILE A 127 19.69 14.25 6.10
C ILE A 127 19.99 15.69 5.69
N THR A 128 19.63 16.65 6.55
CA THR A 128 19.84 18.07 6.25
C THR A 128 21.33 18.43 6.23
N GLN A 129 22.15 17.83 7.10
CA GLN A 129 23.62 17.95 7.03
C GLN A 129 24.19 17.40 5.73
N GLN A 130 23.70 16.26 5.23
CA GLN A 130 24.14 15.70 3.95
C GLN A 130 23.79 16.62 2.78
N LEU A 131 22.59 17.21 2.76
CA LEU A 131 22.19 18.17 1.72
C LEU A 131 23.01 19.46 1.77
N ARG A 132 23.33 19.97 2.96
CA ARG A 132 24.25 21.11 3.15
C ARG A 132 25.65 20.80 2.66
N ALA A 133 26.17 19.61 2.99
CA ALA A 133 27.48 19.15 2.54
C ALA A 133 27.56 18.98 1.01
N LEU A 134 26.44 18.64 0.35
CA LEU A 134 26.33 18.64 -1.12
C LEU A 134 26.28 20.04 -1.73
N GLY A 135 26.16 21.09 -0.91
CA GLY A 135 26.08 22.48 -1.37
C GLY A 135 24.66 22.95 -1.72
N SER A 136 23.61 22.25 -1.30
CA SER A 136 22.22 22.59 -1.67
C SER A 136 21.85 24.01 -1.22
N SER A 137 21.42 24.89 -2.14
CA SER A 137 21.09 26.30 -1.84
C SER A 137 19.63 26.53 -1.41
N CYS A 138 19.13 25.66 -0.54
CA CYS A 138 17.78 25.71 0.02
C CYS A 138 17.59 26.87 1.01
N ASP A 139 16.37 27.37 1.13
CA ASP A 139 16.01 28.26 2.24
C ASP A 139 15.69 27.44 3.49
N TRP A 140 16.72 27.10 4.26
CA TRP A 140 16.60 26.33 5.50
C TRP A 140 15.76 27.01 6.58
N SER A 141 15.51 28.32 6.48
CA SER A 141 14.61 29.00 7.43
C SER A 141 13.14 28.62 7.24
N ARG A 142 12.81 27.98 6.10
CA ARG A 142 11.48 27.49 5.75
C ARG A 142 11.40 25.96 5.76
N GLU A 143 12.32 25.28 6.45
CA GLU A 143 12.31 23.82 6.55
C GLU A 143 10.98 23.32 7.15
N ARG A 144 10.40 22.30 6.50
CA ARG A 144 9.17 21.64 6.95
C ARG A 144 9.35 20.16 7.22
N PHE A 145 8.51 19.63 8.09
CA PHE A 145 8.39 18.22 8.37
C PHE A 145 6.93 17.81 8.28
N THR A 146 6.60 16.72 7.61
CA THR A 146 5.20 16.36 7.33
C THR A 146 4.32 16.14 8.57
N LEU A 147 4.90 15.92 9.75
CA LEU A 147 4.20 15.87 11.05
C LEU A 147 4.44 17.12 11.92
N ASP A 148 4.98 18.20 11.36
CA ASP A 148 4.98 19.50 12.06
C ASP A 148 3.56 20.05 12.17
N GLU A 149 3.38 21.03 13.07
CA GLU A 149 2.08 21.61 13.40
C GLU A 149 1.37 22.17 12.15
N GLY A 150 2.09 22.92 11.32
CA GLY A 150 1.52 23.59 10.15
C GLY A 150 1.08 22.62 9.06
N LEU A 151 1.88 21.60 8.75
CA LEU A 151 1.51 20.58 7.75
C LEU A 151 0.44 19.62 8.28
N SER A 152 0.44 19.31 9.58
CA SER A 152 -0.61 18.50 10.20
C SER A 152 -1.98 19.21 10.17
N GLU A 153 -1.99 20.53 10.41
CA GLU A 153 -3.18 21.34 10.26
C GLU A 153 -3.64 21.37 8.79
N ALA A 154 -2.73 21.56 7.84
CA ALA A 154 -3.05 21.58 6.42
C ALA A 154 -3.70 20.25 5.94
N VAL A 155 -3.20 19.09 6.41
CA VAL A 155 -3.81 17.79 6.11
C VAL A 155 -5.20 17.67 6.74
N SER A 156 -5.36 18.13 7.97
CA SER A 156 -6.67 18.13 8.66
C SER A 156 -7.70 18.99 7.92
N GLN A 157 -7.29 20.18 7.46
CA GLN A 157 -8.14 21.06 6.65
C GLN A 157 -8.45 20.42 5.29
N ALA A 158 -7.48 19.79 4.62
CA ALA A 158 -7.70 19.09 3.37
C ALA A 158 -8.70 17.93 3.53
N PHE A 159 -8.60 17.17 4.62
CA PHE A 159 -9.56 16.11 4.95
C PHE A 159 -10.98 16.68 5.11
N VAL A 160 -11.15 17.69 5.96
CA VAL A 160 -12.46 18.32 6.18
C VAL A 160 -13.03 18.89 4.89
N HIS A 161 -12.22 19.58 4.09
CA HIS A 161 -12.62 20.17 2.83
C HIS A 161 -13.10 19.13 1.80
N LEU A 162 -12.40 18.00 1.69
CA LEU A 162 -12.80 16.92 0.79
C LEU A 162 -14.04 16.17 1.32
N TYR A 163 -14.16 16.03 2.64
CA TYR A 163 -15.31 15.44 3.29
C TYR A 163 -16.59 16.28 3.09
N GLU A 164 -16.53 17.59 3.30
CA GLU A 164 -17.64 18.53 3.06
C GLU A 164 -18.08 18.58 1.59
N LYS A 165 -17.22 18.13 0.66
CA LYS A 165 -17.51 18.02 -0.77
C LYS A 165 -18.03 16.63 -1.19
N ASP A 166 -18.38 15.78 -0.23
CA ASP A 166 -18.79 14.38 -0.46
C ASP A 166 -17.76 13.55 -1.25
N LEU A 167 -16.49 13.97 -1.24
CA LEU A 167 -15.39 13.25 -1.89
C LEU A 167 -14.77 12.21 -0.96
N ILE A 168 -14.89 12.36 0.36
CA ILE A 168 -14.48 11.35 1.33
C ILE A 168 -15.69 10.54 1.81
N TYR A 169 -15.56 9.22 1.83
CA TYR A 169 -16.60 8.32 2.33
C TYR A 169 -16.00 7.13 3.08
N ARG A 170 -16.83 6.40 3.83
CA ARG A 170 -16.46 5.10 4.42
C ARG A 170 -17.00 3.97 3.57
N GLY A 171 -16.15 3.01 3.23
CA GLY A 171 -16.50 1.81 2.47
C GLY A 171 -15.80 0.59 3.04
N GLU A 172 -16.33 -0.58 2.75
CA GLU A 172 -15.62 -1.82 3.06
C GLU A 172 -14.49 -2.02 2.07
N TYR A 173 -13.33 -2.40 2.59
CA TYR A 173 -12.15 -2.80 1.83
C TYR A 173 -11.60 -4.08 2.41
N ILE A 174 -11.03 -4.93 1.56
CA ILE A 174 -10.32 -6.10 2.05
C ILE A 174 -8.92 -5.70 2.52
N VAL A 175 -8.59 -6.03 3.77
CA VAL A 175 -7.30 -5.74 4.38
C VAL A 175 -6.60 -7.03 4.76
N ASN A 176 -5.27 -7.02 4.79
CA ASN A 176 -4.51 -8.09 5.40
C ASN A 176 -4.70 -7.99 6.92
N TRP A 177 -5.42 -8.93 7.52
CA TRP A 177 -5.62 -8.97 8.97
C TRP A 177 -4.74 -10.03 9.61
N CYS A 178 -4.15 -9.73 10.78
CA CYS A 178 -3.46 -10.72 11.58
C CYS A 178 -4.35 -11.13 12.77
N PRO A 179 -4.98 -12.32 12.75
CA PRO A 179 -5.84 -12.77 13.85
C PRO A 179 -5.11 -12.87 15.20
N LYS A 180 -3.81 -13.16 15.16
CA LYS A 180 -2.96 -13.26 16.35
C LYS A 180 -2.69 -11.90 17.00
N CYS A 181 -2.53 -10.86 16.18
CA CYS A 181 -2.27 -9.51 16.65
C CYS A 181 -3.55 -8.68 16.84
N GLY A 182 -4.67 -9.09 16.26
CA GLY A 182 -5.94 -8.36 16.30
C GLY A 182 -5.87 -7.01 15.59
N THR A 183 -5.16 -6.95 14.45
CA THR A 183 -4.95 -5.69 13.74
C THR A 183 -4.66 -5.93 12.26
N ALA A 184 -4.94 -4.91 11.45
CA ALA A 184 -4.56 -4.88 10.04
C ALA A 184 -3.03 -4.76 9.90
N ILE A 185 -2.51 -5.36 8.84
CA ILE A 185 -1.11 -5.42 8.46
C ILE A 185 -1.00 -4.75 7.09
N SER A 186 -0.07 -3.82 6.93
CA SER A 186 0.18 -3.22 5.61
C SER A 186 0.85 -4.22 4.66
N ASP A 187 0.75 -4.02 3.35
CA ASP A 187 1.41 -4.88 2.37
C ASP A 187 2.93 -4.98 2.60
N ASP A 188 3.58 -3.89 3.01
CA ASP A 188 5.01 -3.83 3.35
C ASP A 188 5.38 -4.63 4.62
N GLU A 189 4.39 -4.94 5.45
CA GLU A 189 4.53 -5.73 6.68
C GLU A 189 4.13 -7.21 6.48
N VAL A 190 3.73 -7.59 5.26
CA VAL A 190 3.46 -8.98 4.88
C VAL A 190 4.75 -9.64 4.39
N GLU A 191 5.16 -10.69 5.09
CA GLU A 191 6.21 -11.58 4.61
C GLU A 191 5.59 -12.82 3.98
N HIS A 192 6.35 -13.50 3.11
CA HIS A 192 5.88 -14.72 2.44
C HIS A 192 6.82 -15.87 2.80
N GLU A 193 6.23 -16.96 3.29
CA GLU A 193 6.95 -18.19 3.60
C GLU A 193 6.49 -19.30 2.65
N SER A 194 7.44 -19.94 1.96
CA SER A 194 7.15 -21.11 1.14
C SER A 194 6.87 -22.31 2.04
N GLN A 195 5.72 -22.94 1.86
CA GLN A 195 5.33 -24.14 2.58
C GLN A 195 4.70 -25.16 1.63
N LYS A 196 4.62 -26.41 2.10
CA LYS A 196 3.83 -27.45 1.43
C LYS A 196 2.38 -27.33 1.88
N ALA A 197 1.47 -27.20 0.93
CA ALA A 197 0.04 -27.20 1.17
C ALA A 197 -0.67 -28.30 0.36
N LYS A 198 -1.87 -28.66 0.79
CA LYS A 198 -2.76 -29.55 0.04
C LYS A 198 -3.71 -28.72 -0.81
N LEU A 199 -3.77 -29.04 -2.10
CA LEU A 199 -4.78 -28.60 -3.03
C LEU A 199 -5.89 -29.65 -3.09
N TYR A 200 -7.10 -29.26 -2.71
CA TYR A 200 -8.27 -30.11 -2.66
C TYR A 200 -9.11 -29.91 -3.91
N TYR A 201 -9.50 -31.01 -4.54
CA TYR A 201 -10.38 -31.05 -5.71
C TYR A 201 -11.71 -31.61 -5.26
N PHE A 202 -12.77 -30.80 -5.26
CA PHE A 202 -14.08 -31.25 -4.79
C PHE A 202 -15.24 -30.51 -5.46
N LYS A 203 -16.43 -31.08 -5.34
CA LYS A 203 -17.71 -30.44 -5.71
C LYS A 203 -18.43 -29.98 -4.45
N TYR A 204 -19.09 -28.83 -4.52
CA TYR A 204 -19.86 -28.31 -3.38
C TYR A 204 -21.02 -29.23 -2.99
N ASP A 205 -21.68 -29.80 -4.00
CA ASP A 205 -22.88 -30.61 -3.89
C ASP A 205 -22.87 -31.63 -5.04
N LYS A 206 -23.58 -32.76 -4.88
CA LYS A 206 -23.72 -33.79 -5.92
C LYS A 206 -24.35 -33.24 -7.20
N ASN A 207 -25.23 -32.25 -7.07
CA ASN A 207 -25.92 -31.60 -8.18
C ASN A 207 -25.09 -30.46 -8.81
N PHE A 208 -23.96 -30.08 -8.22
CA PHE A 208 -23.13 -29.02 -8.76
C PHE A 208 -22.24 -29.55 -9.92
N PRO A 209 -22.26 -28.92 -11.10
CA PRO A 209 -21.66 -29.52 -12.31
C PRO A 209 -20.14 -29.44 -12.37
N ILE A 210 -19.51 -28.60 -11.54
CA ILE A 210 -18.08 -28.26 -11.65
C ILE A 210 -17.31 -28.66 -10.40
N THR A 211 -16.18 -29.33 -10.61
CA THR A 211 -15.18 -29.55 -9.56
C THR A 211 -14.28 -28.33 -9.47
N ILE A 212 -14.11 -27.79 -8.27
CA ILE A 212 -13.19 -26.68 -8.00
C ILE A 212 -11.89 -27.19 -7.37
N ALA A 213 -10.83 -26.40 -7.50
CA ALA A 213 -9.56 -26.63 -6.81
C ALA A 213 -9.27 -25.50 -5.81
N THR A 214 -8.97 -25.83 -4.55
CA THR A 214 -8.61 -24.82 -3.53
C THR A 214 -7.69 -25.37 -2.45
N THR A 215 -6.83 -24.53 -1.90
CA THR A 215 -6.01 -24.83 -0.71
C THR A 215 -6.73 -24.49 0.61
N ARG A 216 -7.88 -23.81 0.53
CA ARG A 216 -8.65 -23.33 1.69
C ARG A 216 -10.11 -23.80 1.64
N PRO A 217 -10.42 -25.10 1.80
CA PRO A 217 -11.81 -25.60 1.81
C PRO A 217 -12.72 -24.86 2.79
N GLU A 218 -12.22 -24.48 3.97
CA GLU A 218 -12.99 -23.80 5.01
C GLU A 218 -13.53 -22.42 4.59
N THR A 219 -12.89 -21.77 3.62
CA THR A 219 -13.39 -20.49 3.07
C THR A 219 -14.62 -20.67 2.18
N LYS A 220 -14.86 -21.90 1.68
CA LYS A 220 -15.85 -22.18 0.63
C LYS A 220 -17.31 -22.14 1.12
N PHE A 221 -17.52 -22.05 2.43
CA PHE A 221 -18.82 -21.62 3.00
C PHE A 221 -19.21 -20.18 2.61
N GLY A 222 -18.24 -19.36 2.21
CA GLY A 222 -18.41 -17.95 1.85
C GLY A 222 -18.43 -17.72 0.34
N ASP A 223 -18.47 -18.79 -0.45
CA ASP A 223 -18.48 -18.65 -1.91
C ASP A 223 -19.80 -18.10 -2.41
N THR A 224 -19.69 -17.14 -3.32
CA THR A 224 -20.84 -16.52 -4.00
C THR A 224 -20.79 -16.72 -5.51
N ALA A 225 -19.64 -17.19 -6.04
CA ALA A 225 -19.50 -17.58 -7.42
C ALA A 225 -18.44 -18.68 -7.61
N VAL A 226 -18.45 -19.28 -8.80
CA VAL A 226 -17.30 -20.04 -9.35
C VAL A 226 -16.84 -19.32 -10.60
N ALA A 227 -15.58 -18.89 -10.62
CA ALA A 227 -15.00 -18.22 -11.78
C ALA A 227 -14.29 -19.24 -12.68
N VAL A 228 -14.53 -19.10 -13.99
CA VAL A 228 -13.88 -19.90 -15.04
C VAL A 228 -13.29 -18.97 -16.09
N ASN A 229 -12.23 -19.41 -16.77
CA ASN A 229 -11.65 -18.60 -17.84
C ASN A 229 -12.61 -18.55 -19.06
N PRO A 230 -12.91 -17.37 -19.64
CA PRO A 230 -13.78 -17.27 -20.83
C PRO A 230 -13.29 -18.07 -22.05
N ALA A 231 -11.98 -18.29 -22.16
CA ALA A 231 -11.37 -19.06 -23.25
C ALA A 231 -11.41 -20.58 -23.01
N ASP A 232 -11.85 -21.04 -21.83
CA ASP A 232 -11.96 -22.46 -21.50
C ASP A 232 -13.26 -23.04 -22.06
N SER A 233 -13.14 -23.91 -23.07
CA SER A 233 -14.29 -24.55 -23.71
C SER A 233 -15.05 -25.51 -22.80
N ARG A 234 -14.42 -26.04 -21.73
CA ARG A 234 -15.03 -27.01 -20.80
C ARG A 234 -16.24 -26.42 -20.07
N TYR A 235 -16.20 -25.12 -19.79
CA TYR A 235 -17.17 -24.47 -18.90
C TYR A 235 -18.12 -23.49 -19.59
N LYS A 236 -17.97 -23.24 -20.90
CA LYS A 236 -18.77 -22.24 -21.65
C LYS A 236 -20.28 -22.38 -21.46
N ASN A 237 -20.78 -23.60 -21.40
CA ASN A 237 -22.20 -23.86 -21.28
C ASN A 237 -22.78 -23.50 -19.91
N PHE A 238 -21.94 -23.42 -18.88
CA PHE A 238 -22.37 -23.14 -17.50
C PHE A 238 -22.26 -21.66 -17.11
N VAL A 239 -21.56 -20.84 -17.90
CA VAL A 239 -21.39 -19.41 -17.61
C VAL A 239 -22.76 -18.71 -17.52
N ASN A 240 -22.91 -17.86 -16.50
CA ASN A 240 -24.14 -17.16 -16.10
C ASN A 240 -25.27 -18.04 -15.53
N GLN A 241 -25.06 -19.34 -15.39
CA GLN A 241 -25.99 -20.20 -14.66
C GLN A 241 -25.76 -20.07 -13.15
N GLU A 242 -26.84 -20.26 -12.39
CA GLU A 242 -26.85 -20.22 -10.93
C GLU A 242 -27.29 -21.58 -10.38
N PHE A 243 -26.60 -22.06 -9.36
CA PHE A 243 -26.87 -23.35 -8.72
C PHE A 243 -27.07 -23.16 -7.24
N GLU A 244 -28.11 -23.81 -6.71
CA GLU A 244 -28.28 -23.96 -5.27
C GLU A 244 -27.43 -25.15 -4.81
N ILE A 245 -26.63 -24.93 -3.78
CA ILE A 245 -25.76 -25.94 -3.18
C ILE A 245 -26.08 -26.10 -1.69
N ASP A 246 -25.84 -27.28 -1.14
CA ASP A 246 -25.84 -27.55 0.29
C ASP A 246 -24.47 -28.08 0.73
N LEU A 247 -23.62 -27.19 1.24
CA LEU A 247 -22.31 -27.55 1.77
C LEU A 247 -22.45 -27.89 3.27
N ASP A 248 -22.79 -29.13 3.56
CA ASP A 248 -22.90 -29.68 4.92
C ASP A 248 -23.86 -28.92 5.86
N GLY A 249 -25.06 -28.61 5.34
CA GLY A 249 -26.11 -27.85 6.01
C GLY A 249 -26.07 -26.35 5.73
N VAL A 250 -25.05 -25.87 5.02
CA VAL A 250 -24.89 -24.46 4.65
C VAL A 250 -25.32 -24.26 3.20
N LYS A 251 -26.52 -23.70 3.02
CA LYS A 251 -27.08 -23.44 1.69
C LYS A 251 -26.53 -22.16 1.09
N ARG A 252 -26.17 -22.19 -0.20
CA ARG A 252 -25.71 -21.03 -0.98
C ARG A 252 -26.25 -21.08 -2.40
N LYS A 253 -26.28 -19.90 -3.02
CA LYS A 253 -26.49 -19.73 -4.46
C LYS A 253 -25.15 -19.35 -5.07
N ILE A 254 -24.63 -20.22 -5.94
CA ILE A 254 -23.36 -20.01 -6.61
C ILE A 254 -23.63 -19.74 -8.08
N LYS A 255 -23.22 -18.55 -8.53
CA LYS A 255 -23.23 -18.18 -9.94
C LYS A 255 -21.91 -18.57 -10.61
N ILE A 256 -21.96 -19.12 -11.82
CA ILE A 256 -20.73 -19.35 -12.59
C ILE A 256 -20.44 -18.11 -13.42
N ILE A 257 -19.29 -17.49 -13.18
CA ILE A 257 -18.86 -16.26 -13.87
C ILE A 257 -17.65 -16.53 -14.76
N ALA A 258 -17.50 -15.73 -15.81
CA ALA A 258 -16.35 -15.79 -16.69
C ALA A 258 -15.38 -14.66 -16.35
N ASP A 259 -14.16 -15.01 -15.92
CA ASP A 259 -13.14 -14.04 -15.56
C ASP A 259 -11.77 -14.40 -16.14
N ARG A 260 -11.10 -13.44 -16.76
CA ARG A 260 -9.80 -13.65 -17.42
C ARG A 260 -8.66 -13.83 -16.43
N ALA A 261 -8.85 -13.45 -15.16
CA ALA A 261 -7.86 -13.65 -14.11
C ALA A 261 -7.68 -15.14 -13.74
N VAL A 262 -8.63 -16.00 -14.10
CA VAL A 262 -8.58 -17.44 -13.83
C VAL A 262 -7.60 -18.11 -14.80
N ASP A 263 -6.61 -18.82 -14.26
CA ASP A 263 -5.76 -19.70 -15.05
C ASP A 263 -6.51 -21.01 -15.36
N LYS A 264 -6.71 -21.30 -16.65
CA LYS A 264 -7.40 -22.52 -17.11
C LYS A 264 -6.56 -23.80 -16.92
N GLU A 265 -5.23 -23.67 -16.84
CA GLU A 265 -4.31 -24.80 -16.71
C GLU A 265 -4.06 -25.17 -15.23
N PHE A 266 -4.32 -24.24 -14.30
CA PHE A 266 -4.17 -24.48 -12.88
C PHE A 266 -5.39 -25.19 -12.28
N GLY A 267 -5.16 -26.28 -11.54
CA GLY A 267 -6.22 -27.03 -10.86
C GLY A 267 -7.21 -27.62 -11.87
N THR A 268 -8.48 -27.23 -11.79
CA THR A 268 -9.52 -27.62 -12.76
C THR A 268 -9.76 -26.55 -13.82
N GLY A 269 -9.16 -25.36 -13.70
CA GLY A 269 -9.55 -24.19 -14.49
C GLY A 269 -10.83 -23.50 -13.98
N ALA A 270 -11.36 -23.94 -12.84
CA ALA A 270 -12.48 -23.35 -12.13
C ALA A 270 -12.11 -23.09 -10.66
N VAL A 271 -12.35 -21.86 -10.19
CA VAL A 271 -12.02 -21.43 -8.82
C VAL A 271 -13.28 -20.94 -8.10
N GLY A 272 -13.49 -21.43 -6.88
CA GLY A 272 -14.52 -20.88 -6.00
C GLY A 272 -14.15 -19.47 -5.55
N VAL A 273 -15.03 -18.51 -5.77
CA VAL A 273 -14.83 -17.09 -5.46
C VAL A 273 -15.35 -16.83 -4.05
N THR A 274 -14.44 -16.59 -3.11
CA THR A 274 -14.74 -16.24 -1.70
C THR A 274 -14.36 -14.78 -1.42
N PRO A 275 -15.22 -13.80 -1.72
CA PRO A 275 -14.80 -12.39 -1.79
C PRO A 275 -14.24 -11.83 -0.49
N ALA A 276 -14.77 -12.25 0.66
CA ALA A 276 -14.36 -11.73 1.96
C ALA A 276 -12.97 -12.24 2.42
N HIS A 277 -12.39 -13.23 1.75
CA HIS A 277 -11.19 -13.94 2.23
C HIS A 277 -10.04 -14.03 1.20
N SER A 278 -10.14 -13.29 0.10
CA SER A 278 -9.11 -13.22 -0.95
C SER A 278 -9.16 -11.87 -1.65
N MET A 279 -8.00 -11.21 -1.76
CA MET A 279 -7.86 -9.92 -2.47
C MET A 279 -8.28 -10.02 -3.95
N ILE A 280 -7.98 -11.18 -4.57
CA ILE A 280 -8.32 -11.45 -5.98
C ILE A 280 -9.83 -11.66 -6.10
N ASP A 281 -10.42 -12.42 -5.19
CA ASP A 281 -11.85 -12.74 -5.19
C ASP A 281 -12.70 -11.52 -4.86
N TRP A 282 -12.20 -10.64 -3.98
CA TRP A 282 -12.81 -9.34 -3.69
C TRP A 282 -12.96 -8.50 -4.96
N LYS A 283 -11.88 -8.39 -5.74
CA LYS A 283 -11.90 -7.66 -7.01
C LYS A 283 -12.87 -8.30 -8.02
N MET A 284 -12.87 -9.62 -8.15
CA MET A 284 -13.86 -10.32 -8.98
C MET A 284 -15.29 -10.04 -8.51
N ALA A 285 -15.52 -9.98 -7.20
CA ALA A 285 -16.83 -9.63 -6.67
C ALA A 285 -17.25 -8.18 -6.96
N GLU A 286 -16.33 -7.22 -6.94
CA GLU A 286 -16.61 -5.85 -7.37
C GLU A 286 -16.97 -5.77 -8.85
N ASP A 287 -16.19 -6.45 -9.70
CA ASP A 287 -16.36 -6.42 -11.16
C ASP A 287 -17.66 -7.11 -11.61
N HIS A 288 -18.12 -8.13 -10.88
CA HIS A 288 -19.33 -8.91 -11.19
C HIS A 288 -20.52 -8.66 -10.24
N ASN A 289 -20.40 -7.66 -9.34
CA ASN A 289 -21.40 -7.30 -8.34
C ASN A 289 -21.89 -8.50 -7.47
N LEU A 290 -20.94 -9.27 -6.95
CA LEU A 290 -21.21 -10.42 -6.09
C LEU A 290 -21.32 -10.00 -4.62
N GLU A 291 -22.16 -10.73 -3.88
CA GLU A 291 -22.25 -10.62 -2.43
C GLU A 291 -20.92 -11.04 -1.76
N LYS A 292 -20.62 -10.42 -0.62
CA LYS A 292 -19.38 -10.62 0.12
C LYS A 292 -19.70 -11.21 1.49
N ILE A 293 -19.57 -12.53 1.61
CA ILE A 293 -19.94 -13.27 2.83
C ILE A 293 -18.69 -13.51 3.67
N LYS A 294 -18.61 -12.88 4.84
CA LYS A 294 -17.55 -13.12 5.82
C LYS A 294 -17.81 -14.42 6.58
N VAL A 295 -16.93 -15.42 6.40
CA VAL A 295 -17.01 -16.73 7.09
C VAL A 295 -15.99 -16.90 8.20
N ILE A 296 -14.91 -16.12 8.22
CA ILE A 296 -13.90 -16.11 9.28
C ILE A 296 -13.90 -14.74 9.97
N ASP A 297 -13.88 -14.73 11.29
CA ASP A 297 -13.84 -13.52 12.11
C ASP A 297 -12.40 -13.01 12.35
N GLU A 298 -12.31 -11.87 13.04
CA GLU A 298 -11.06 -11.19 13.39
C GLU A 298 -10.16 -12.02 14.32
N HIS A 299 -10.68 -13.10 14.92
CA HIS A 299 -9.97 -14.00 15.81
C HIS A 299 -9.58 -15.32 15.13
N GLY A 300 -9.81 -15.45 13.82
CA GLY A 300 -9.50 -16.66 13.06
C GLY A 300 -10.42 -17.82 13.44
N ARG A 301 -11.68 -17.52 13.72
CA ARG A 301 -12.73 -18.50 13.99
C ARG A 301 -13.86 -18.38 12.97
N MET A 302 -14.55 -19.49 12.75
CA MET A 302 -15.68 -19.50 11.83
C MET A 302 -16.87 -18.72 12.42
N THR A 303 -17.52 -17.91 11.59
CA THR A 303 -18.69 -17.09 11.97
C THR A 303 -19.99 -17.92 11.95
N ASP A 304 -21.09 -17.29 12.36
CA ASP A 304 -22.45 -17.84 12.32
C ASP A 304 -22.93 -18.21 10.91
N THR A 305 -22.36 -17.59 9.86
CA THR A 305 -22.68 -17.91 8.47
C THR A 305 -22.26 -19.33 8.06
N THR A 306 -21.50 -20.04 8.89
CA THR A 306 -20.98 -21.40 8.62
C THR A 306 -21.76 -22.51 9.30
N GLY A 307 -22.92 -22.21 9.89
CA GLY A 307 -23.78 -23.23 10.52
C GLY A 307 -23.06 -23.95 11.67
N LYS A 308 -23.03 -25.28 11.63
CA LYS A 308 -22.43 -26.11 12.71
C LYS A 308 -20.91 -25.93 12.90
N TYR A 309 -20.25 -25.21 11.98
CA TYR A 309 -18.82 -24.90 12.07
C TYR A 309 -18.54 -23.66 12.91
N GLN A 310 -19.55 -22.88 13.28
CA GLN A 310 -19.43 -21.65 14.05
C GLN A 310 -18.56 -21.83 15.31
N GLY A 311 -17.64 -20.89 15.53
CA GLY A 311 -16.73 -20.85 16.67
C GLY A 311 -15.51 -21.76 16.59
N LEU A 312 -15.48 -22.72 15.64
CA LEU A 312 -14.30 -23.55 15.40
C LEU A 312 -13.14 -22.71 14.87
N LYS A 313 -11.90 -23.16 15.13
CA LYS A 313 -10.73 -22.58 14.48
C LYS A 313 -10.73 -22.94 12.99
N VAL A 314 -10.15 -22.08 12.15
CA VAL A 314 -10.03 -22.27 10.68
C VAL A 314 -9.51 -23.67 10.31
N LEU A 315 -8.44 -24.14 10.94
CA LEU A 315 -7.86 -25.46 10.65
C LEU A 315 -8.77 -26.62 11.08
N GLU A 316 -9.43 -26.51 12.24
CA GLU A 316 -10.38 -27.53 12.72
C GLU A 316 -11.61 -27.60 11.79
N ALA A 317 -12.09 -26.45 11.32
CA ALA A 317 -13.17 -26.38 10.35
C ALA A 317 -12.78 -26.98 8.98
N ARG A 318 -11.54 -26.73 8.53
CA ARG A 318 -10.98 -27.34 7.32
C ARG A 318 -10.98 -28.85 7.41
N GLU A 319 -10.45 -29.41 8.50
CA GLU A 319 -10.37 -30.87 8.68
C GLU A 319 -11.75 -31.52 8.66
N LYS A 320 -12.71 -30.95 9.39
CA LYS A 320 -14.10 -31.45 9.43
C LYS A 320 -14.80 -31.36 8.07
N LEU A 321 -14.63 -30.25 7.34
CA LEU A 321 -15.23 -30.11 6.02
C LEU A 321 -14.64 -31.11 5.02
N VAL A 322 -13.32 -31.30 5.04
CA VAL A 322 -12.65 -32.29 4.18
C VAL A 322 -13.14 -33.71 4.51
N GLU A 323 -13.32 -34.04 5.78
CA GLU A 323 -13.90 -35.32 6.19
C GLU A 323 -15.34 -35.50 5.68
N PHE A 324 -16.19 -34.48 5.82
CA PHE A 324 -17.53 -34.48 5.23
C PHE A 324 -17.51 -34.72 3.72
N LEU A 325 -16.67 -33.99 2.99
CA LEU A 325 -16.55 -34.12 1.53
C LEU A 325 -16.10 -35.54 1.14
N ARG A 326 -15.21 -36.16 1.92
CA ARG A 326 -14.76 -37.54 1.70
C ARG A 326 -15.86 -38.56 1.96
N LEU A 327 -16.61 -38.40 3.05
CA LEU A 327 -17.71 -39.32 3.42
C LEU A 327 -18.91 -39.26 2.47
N ASN A 328 -19.06 -38.15 1.72
CA ASN A 328 -20.18 -37.93 0.81
C ASN A 328 -19.80 -38.09 -0.68
N ASP A 329 -18.60 -38.62 -0.98
CA ASP A 329 -18.05 -38.79 -2.34
C ASP A 329 -17.99 -37.48 -3.14
N LEU A 330 -17.76 -36.36 -2.46
CA LEU A 330 -17.62 -35.02 -3.06
C LEU A 330 -16.16 -34.62 -3.28
N LEU A 331 -15.23 -35.25 -2.54
CA LEU A 331 -13.78 -35.05 -2.67
C LEU A 331 -13.21 -35.98 -3.74
N GLU A 332 -12.72 -35.42 -4.85
CA GLU A 332 -12.17 -36.20 -5.97
C GLU A 332 -10.68 -36.51 -5.81
N LYS A 333 -9.90 -35.54 -5.34
CA LYS A 333 -8.44 -35.67 -5.23
C LYS A 333 -7.85 -34.71 -4.19
N GLU A 334 -6.76 -35.13 -3.55
CA GLU A 334 -5.84 -34.27 -2.81
C GLU A 334 -4.48 -34.26 -3.54
N GLN A 335 -3.87 -33.10 -3.70
CA GLN A 335 -2.54 -32.96 -4.31
C GLN A 335 -1.66 -32.05 -3.46
N GLU A 336 -0.42 -32.46 -3.19
CA GLU A 336 0.56 -31.57 -2.57
C GLU A 336 1.07 -30.53 -3.58
N ILE A 337 1.09 -29.27 -3.16
CA ILE A 337 1.66 -28.16 -3.93
C ILE A 337 2.53 -27.31 -3.01
N GLU A 338 3.51 -26.62 -3.59
CA GLU A 338 4.18 -25.53 -2.89
C GLU A 338 3.31 -24.27 -2.98
N ASN A 339 3.13 -23.57 -1.87
CA ASN A 339 2.48 -22.28 -1.84
C ASN A 339 3.24 -21.29 -0.96
N ASN A 340 3.12 -20.02 -1.30
CA ASN A 340 3.66 -18.93 -0.50
C ASN A 340 2.58 -18.42 0.43
N LEU A 341 2.71 -18.73 1.72
CA LEU A 341 1.79 -18.25 2.75
C LEU A 341 2.15 -16.82 3.13
N ALA A 342 1.16 -15.92 3.08
CA ALA A 342 1.29 -14.60 3.67
C ALA A 342 1.31 -14.71 5.20
N ILE A 343 2.40 -14.27 5.82
CA ILE A 343 2.62 -14.28 7.26
C ILE A 343 2.90 -12.87 7.78
N CYS A 344 2.47 -12.62 9.02
CA CYS A 344 2.70 -11.35 9.69
C CYS A 344 4.15 -11.26 10.17
N TYR A 345 4.91 -10.25 9.73
CA TYR A 345 6.30 -10.03 10.16
C TYR A 345 6.46 -9.88 11.70
N ARG A 346 5.36 -9.54 12.41
CA ARG A 346 5.38 -9.32 13.86
C ARG A 346 5.41 -10.63 14.65
N CYS A 347 4.61 -11.61 14.23
CA CYS A 347 4.34 -12.80 15.04
C CYS A 347 4.45 -14.13 14.27
N GLY A 348 4.79 -14.09 12.97
CA GLY A 348 4.83 -15.25 12.08
C GLY A 348 3.47 -15.93 11.89
N GLY A 349 2.38 -15.27 12.28
CA GLY A 349 1.02 -15.82 12.14
C GLY A 349 0.54 -15.66 10.70
N ALA A 350 -0.22 -16.65 10.21
CA ALA A 350 -0.89 -16.55 8.91
C ALA A 350 -1.78 -15.31 8.85
N ILE A 351 -1.70 -14.58 7.75
CA ILE A 351 -2.56 -13.43 7.46
C ILE A 351 -3.89 -13.93 6.90
N GLU A 352 -4.97 -13.34 7.39
CA GLU A 352 -6.31 -13.55 6.89
C GLU A 352 -6.77 -12.28 6.16
N PRO A 353 -7.02 -12.32 4.85
CA PRO A 353 -7.73 -11.22 4.20
C PRO A 353 -9.14 -11.10 4.81
N LEU A 354 -9.52 -9.92 5.27
CA LEU A 354 -10.85 -9.66 5.85
C LEU A 354 -11.43 -8.34 5.35
N PRO A 355 -12.76 -8.23 5.18
CA PRO A 355 -13.41 -6.95 4.97
C PRO A 355 -13.25 -6.09 6.22
N SER A 356 -12.86 -4.84 6.03
CA SER A 356 -12.68 -3.84 7.07
C SER A 356 -13.20 -2.49 6.58
N LEU A 357 -13.77 -1.71 7.48
CA LEU A 357 -14.37 -0.43 7.16
C LEU A 357 -13.30 0.65 7.12
N GLN A 358 -12.99 1.16 5.92
CA GLN A 358 -11.92 2.11 5.66
C GLN A 358 -12.46 3.44 5.13
N TRP A 359 -11.64 4.49 5.19
CA TRP A 359 -11.90 5.79 4.59
C TRP A 359 -11.31 5.86 3.18
N PHE A 360 -12.09 6.42 2.27
CA PHE A 360 -11.75 6.51 0.85
C PHE A 360 -11.96 7.91 0.30
N VAL A 361 -11.12 8.30 -0.66
CA VAL A 361 -11.32 9.48 -1.52
C VAL A 361 -11.84 9.02 -2.88
N LYS A 362 -12.96 9.59 -3.32
CA LYS A 362 -13.52 9.40 -4.67
C LYS A 362 -12.58 10.00 -5.70
N MET A 363 -11.91 9.16 -6.47
CA MET A 363 -10.88 9.61 -7.41
C MET A 363 -11.48 10.02 -8.75
N LYS A 364 -12.54 9.35 -9.22
CA LYS A 364 -13.20 9.65 -10.51
C LYS A 364 -13.47 11.16 -10.75
N PRO A 365 -14.08 11.92 -9.82
CA PRO A 365 -14.30 13.36 -10.03
C PRO A 365 -13.00 14.19 -10.03
N LEU A 366 -11.95 13.74 -9.35
CA LEU A 366 -10.66 14.43 -9.26
C LEU A 366 -9.79 14.21 -10.50
N VAL A 367 -9.86 13.01 -11.09
CA VAL A 367 -9.12 12.62 -12.29
C VAL A 367 -9.38 13.56 -13.45
N LYS A 368 -10.63 13.99 -13.65
CA LYS A 368 -11.00 14.90 -14.73
C LYS A 368 -10.20 16.19 -14.68
N LYS A 369 -10.14 16.83 -13.51
CA LYS A 369 -9.39 18.09 -13.32
C LYS A 369 -7.88 17.88 -13.51
N ALA A 370 -7.34 16.80 -12.97
CA ALA A 370 -5.92 16.47 -13.08
C ALA A 370 -5.49 16.23 -14.54
N ARG A 371 -6.34 15.54 -15.31
CA ARG A 371 -6.17 15.32 -16.75
C ARG A 371 -6.21 16.63 -17.55
N GLU A 372 -7.24 17.45 -17.32
CA GLU A 372 -7.43 18.73 -18.02
C GLU A 372 -6.25 19.69 -17.80
N ALA A 373 -5.64 19.70 -16.61
CA ALA A 373 -4.46 20.52 -16.32
C ALA A 373 -3.24 20.15 -17.19
N VAL A 374 -3.04 18.86 -17.48
CA VAL A 374 -1.94 18.40 -18.35
C VAL A 374 -2.31 18.59 -19.82
N GLU A 375 -3.54 18.29 -20.22
CA GLU A 375 -4.01 18.42 -21.62
C GLU A 375 -4.04 19.89 -22.09
N SER A 376 -4.41 20.82 -21.22
CA SER A 376 -4.40 22.27 -21.50
C SER A 376 -2.99 22.88 -21.50
N GLY A 377 -2.00 22.16 -20.94
CA GLY A 377 -0.62 22.63 -20.80
C GLY A 377 -0.37 23.55 -19.60
N GLU A 378 -1.33 23.67 -18.67
CA GLU A 378 -1.13 24.30 -17.35
C GLU A 378 -0.04 23.56 -16.56
N ILE A 379 -0.09 22.22 -16.59
CA ILE A 379 0.97 21.34 -16.09
C ILE A 379 1.72 20.75 -17.27
N LYS A 380 3.05 20.84 -17.25
CA LYS A 380 3.93 20.24 -18.27
C LYS A 380 4.75 19.11 -17.66
N ILE A 381 4.61 17.91 -18.23
CA ILE A 381 5.38 16.74 -17.81
C ILE A 381 6.59 16.59 -18.73
N ILE A 382 7.79 16.61 -18.15
CA ILE A 382 9.05 16.52 -18.88
C ILE A 382 9.80 15.25 -18.45
N PRO A 383 10.28 14.42 -19.39
CA PRO A 383 10.00 14.45 -20.84
C PRO A 383 8.54 14.09 -21.20
N LYS A 384 8.05 14.66 -22.31
CA LYS A 384 6.66 14.51 -22.81
C LYS A 384 6.17 13.06 -22.90
N ARG A 385 7.06 12.10 -23.16
CA ARG A 385 6.69 10.66 -23.20
C ARG A 385 6.03 10.15 -21.92
N PHE A 386 6.31 10.76 -20.77
CA PHE A 386 5.71 10.38 -19.48
C PHE A 386 4.24 10.79 -19.34
N GLU A 387 3.72 11.69 -20.19
CA GLU A 387 2.28 12.00 -20.23
C GLU A 387 1.45 10.73 -20.49
N LYS A 388 1.92 9.83 -21.37
CA LYS A 388 1.22 8.57 -21.64
C LYS A 388 1.11 7.68 -20.40
N VAL A 389 2.18 7.64 -19.59
CA VAL A 389 2.21 6.87 -18.35
C VAL A 389 1.27 7.50 -17.32
N TYR A 390 1.30 8.83 -17.21
CA TYR A 390 0.42 9.59 -16.33
C TYR A 390 -1.06 9.40 -16.67
N PHE A 391 -1.44 9.53 -17.94
CA PHE A 391 -2.83 9.32 -18.39
C PHE A 391 -3.29 7.88 -18.21
N HIS A 392 -2.43 6.91 -18.54
CA HIS A 392 -2.75 5.50 -18.28
C HIS A 392 -2.98 5.23 -16.79
N TRP A 393 -2.19 5.85 -15.91
CA TRP A 393 -2.41 5.75 -14.46
C TRP A 393 -3.75 6.36 -14.04
N LEU A 394 -4.07 7.57 -14.51
CA LEU A 394 -5.34 8.23 -14.24
C LEU A 394 -6.56 7.44 -14.73
N ASP A 395 -6.48 6.80 -15.89
CA ASP A 395 -7.58 6.03 -16.48
C ASP A 395 -7.92 4.75 -15.69
N ASN A 396 -6.94 4.23 -14.97
CA ASN A 396 -7.07 2.99 -14.20
C ASN A 396 -7.14 3.23 -12.69
N ILE A 397 -7.18 4.48 -12.25
CA ILE A 397 -7.17 4.81 -10.82
C ILE A 397 -8.48 4.39 -10.17
N ARG A 398 -8.36 3.87 -8.94
CA ARG A 398 -9.48 3.50 -8.09
C ARG A 398 -9.63 4.54 -6.98
N ASP A 399 -10.74 4.49 -6.28
CA ASP A 399 -10.92 5.32 -5.08
C ASP A 399 -9.80 5.01 -4.07
N TRP A 400 -9.20 6.05 -3.51
CA TRP A 400 -7.95 5.95 -2.76
C TRP A 400 -8.25 5.70 -1.28
N CYS A 401 -7.78 4.57 -0.75
CA CYS A 401 -7.84 4.25 0.68
C CYS A 401 -6.86 5.14 1.46
N ILE A 402 -7.37 5.88 2.46
CA ILE A 402 -6.62 6.89 3.23
C ILE A 402 -6.54 6.58 4.73
N SER A 403 -6.95 5.39 5.17
CA SER A 403 -6.87 4.95 6.57
C SER A 403 -6.19 3.59 6.75
#